data_AF-A0A0F3NBP0-F1
#
_entry.id   AF-A0A0F3NBP0-F1
#
_cell.length_a   1.000
_cell.length_b   1.000
_cell.length_c   1.000
_cell.angle_alpha   90.00
_cell.angle_beta   90.00
_cell.angle_gamma   90.00
#
_symmetry.space_group_name_H-M   'P 1'
#
loop_
_entity.id
_entity.type
_entity.pdbx_description
1 polymer ?
#
loop_
_entity_poly.entity_id
_entity_poly.type
_entity_poly.pdbx_seq_one_letter_code
_entity_poly.pdbx_strand_id
1 'polypeptide(L)'
;MNLYVDVIRAYTVTLIIKNKTKSIRDSGSKEDEADTVYLLAKELAYDVVTGQTDKLSAALAKTSGKDIVQFAKAVEISHSKIDDKICKTKDKPSGGSGAHYGVYGERTEDSSTWLRAQCGAAGDNSKSNSTPQVLKDFVKEALKGDGSKNWPTSTGLRAVNNDNANAVAKDLVEKLSSDEKTIVAGLLAKTIEGGDN
;
A
#
# COMPACT_ATOMS: atom_id res chain seq x y z
N MET A 1 19.51 15.17 8.94
CA MET A 1 18.86 14.57 7.75
C MET A 1 19.88 14.62 6.63
N ASN A 2 20.60 13.52 6.43
CA ASN A 2 21.83 13.53 5.63
C ASN A 2 21.49 13.09 4.20
N LEU A 3 20.98 14.04 3.40
CA LEU A 3 20.57 13.86 2.00
C LEU A 3 21.60 13.06 1.18
N TYR A 4 22.88 13.17 1.53
CA TYR A 4 23.97 12.44 0.89
C TYR A 4 23.91 10.92 1.11
N VAL A 5 23.53 10.47 2.31
CA VAL A 5 23.44 9.03 2.64
C VAL A 5 22.20 8.41 2.02
N ASP A 6 21.09 9.15 1.99
CA ASP A 6 19.85 8.73 1.33
C ASP A 6 20.02 8.59 -0.19
N VAL A 7 20.72 9.55 -0.82
CA VAL A 7 21.09 9.46 -2.24
C VAL A 7 22.01 8.28 -2.47
N ILE A 8 23.05 8.06 -1.66
CA ILE A 8 23.94 6.91 -1.82
C ILE A 8 23.19 5.59 -1.68
N ARG A 9 22.29 5.44 -0.70
CA ARG A 9 21.47 4.23 -0.52
C ARG A 9 20.58 3.96 -1.73
N ALA A 10 19.86 4.98 -2.22
CA ALA A 10 19.04 4.87 -3.44
C ALA A 10 19.90 4.53 -4.68
N TYR A 11 21.09 5.11 -4.79
CA TYR A 11 22.05 4.81 -5.86
C TYR A 11 22.60 3.39 -5.77
N THR A 12 22.94 2.88 -4.59
CA THR A 12 23.38 1.48 -4.43
C THR A 12 22.27 0.50 -4.74
N VAL A 13 21.03 0.76 -4.33
CA VAL A 13 19.86 -0.06 -4.71
C VAL A 13 19.70 -0.02 -6.24
N THR A 14 19.80 1.17 -6.85
CA THR A 14 19.75 1.35 -8.31
C THR A 14 20.88 0.59 -9.03
N LEU A 15 22.10 0.61 -8.50
CA LEU A 15 23.28 -0.07 -9.08
C LEU A 15 23.17 -1.59 -8.95
N ILE A 16 22.71 -2.11 -7.80
CA ILE A 16 22.46 -3.54 -7.59
C ILE A 16 21.38 -4.02 -8.56
N ILE A 17 20.32 -3.22 -8.74
CA ILE A 17 19.23 -3.47 -9.68
C ILE A 17 19.72 -3.48 -11.15
N LYS A 18 20.59 -2.54 -11.54
CA LYS A 18 21.16 -2.44 -12.90
C LYS A 18 22.22 -3.50 -13.21
N ASN A 19 23.01 -3.94 -12.23
CA ASN A 19 24.02 -4.97 -12.47
C ASN A 19 23.41 -6.37 -12.60
N LYS A 20 22.30 -6.67 -11.88
CA LYS A 20 21.58 -7.94 -12.07
C LYS A 20 20.94 -8.07 -13.46
N THR A 21 20.43 -6.99 -14.05
CA THR A 21 19.82 -7.04 -15.40
C THR A 21 20.82 -7.25 -16.53
N LYS A 22 22.07 -6.79 -16.36
CA LYS A 22 23.12 -7.00 -17.36
C LYS A 22 23.58 -8.45 -17.44
N SER A 23 23.42 -9.23 -16.37
CA SER A 23 23.84 -10.63 -16.30
C SER A 23 22.81 -11.64 -16.81
N ILE A 24 21.55 -11.23 -17.03
CA ILE A 24 20.43 -12.15 -17.34
C ILE A 24 20.07 -12.17 -18.85
N ARG A 25 20.67 -11.29 -19.68
CA ARG A 25 20.47 -11.33 -21.14
C ARG A 25 21.22 -12.50 -21.77
N ASP A 26 20.70 -13.72 -21.67
CA ASP A 26 20.94 -14.79 -22.65
C ASP A 26 19.74 -15.74 -22.76
N SER A 27 19.02 -15.66 -23.89
CA SER A 27 18.02 -16.58 -24.46
C SER A 27 16.68 -16.84 -23.72
N GLY A 28 15.56 -16.25 -24.19
CA GLY A 28 14.69 -16.87 -25.21
C GLY A 28 13.21 -17.13 -24.79
N SER A 29 12.30 -16.29 -25.32
CA SER A 29 10.90 -16.56 -25.77
C SER A 29 9.83 -17.16 -24.83
N LYS A 30 10.06 -17.28 -23.52
CA LYS A 30 9.00 -17.32 -22.48
C LYS A 30 9.16 -16.23 -21.42
N GLU A 31 10.11 -15.33 -21.63
CA GLU A 31 10.63 -14.38 -20.64
C GLU A 31 9.86 -13.05 -20.62
N ASP A 32 9.02 -12.79 -21.62
CA ASP A 32 8.41 -11.47 -21.83
C ASP A 32 7.41 -11.08 -20.70
N GLU A 33 6.70 -12.05 -20.12
CA GLU A 33 5.81 -11.81 -18.97
C GLU A 33 6.57 -11.72 -17.65
N ALA A 34 7.59 -12.56 -17.45
CA ALA A 34 8.42 -12.50 -16.25
C ALA A 34 9.23 -11.19 -16.19
N ASP A 35 9.77 -10.75 -17.33
CA ASP A 35 10.50 -9.49 -17.45
C ASP A 35 9.59 -8.28 -17.24
N THR A 36 8.36 -8.30 -17.75
CA THR A 36 7.41 -7.20 -17.51
C THR A 36 6.94 -7.12 -16.06
N VAL A 37 6.70 -8.26 -15.41
CA VAL A 37 6.38 -8.31 -13.96
C VAL A 37 7.56 -7.85 -13.11
N TYR A 38 8.78 -8.27 -13.45
CA TYR A 38 10.02 -7.86 -12.80
C TYR A 38 10.30 -6.35 -12.95
N LEU A 39 10.05 -5.80 -14.13
CA LEU A 39 10.18 -4.36 -14.37
C LEU A 39 9.13 -3.56 -13.58
N LEU A 40 7.88 -4.03 -13.53
CA LEU A 40 6.81 -3.39 -12.75
C LEU A 40 7.13 -3.35 -11.26
N ALA A 41 7.60 -4.47 -10.69
CA ALA A 41 8.03 -4.58 -9.30
C ALA A 41 9.14 -3.57 -8.96
N LYS A 42 10.10 -3.40 -9.87
CA LYS A 42 11.20 -2.43 -9.72
C LYS A 42 10.75 -0.98 -9.83
N GLU A 43 9.85 -0.67 -10.76
CA GLU A 43 9.29 0.68 -10.90
C GLU A 43 8.53 1.07 -9.63
N LEU A 44 7.69 0.17 -9.12
CA LEU A 44 6.96 0.36 -7.86
C LEU A 44 7.89 0.59 -6.67
N ALA A 45 8.94 -0.23 -6.52
CA ALA A 45 9.93 -0.07 -5.47
C ALA A 45 10.68 1.28 -5.58
N TYR A 46 11.04 1.68 -6.80
CA TYR A 46 11.71 2.95 -7.07
C TYR A 46 10.82 4.15 -6.76
N ASP A 47 9.54 4.10 -7.14
CA ASP A 47 8.60 5.18 -6.90
C ASP A 47 8.31 5.38 -5.40
N VAL A 48 8.28 4.31 -4.60
CA VAL A 48 8.19 4.40 -3.12
C VAL A 48 9.40 5.14 -2.55
N VAL A 49 10.62 4.74 -2.94
CA VAL A 49 11.86 5.32 -2.39
C VAL A 49 12.05 6.77 -2.85
N THR A 50 11.70 7.08 -4.09
CA THR A 50 11.85 8.43 -4.66
C THR A 50 10.66 9.36 -4.38
N GLY A 51 9.58 8.85 -3.80
CA GLY A 51 8.40 9.62 -3.44
C GLY A 51 7.55 10.06 -4.64
N GLN A 52 7.53 9.29 -5.72
CA GLN A 52 6.73 9.57 -6.91
C GLN A 52 5.28 9.07 -6.73
N THR A 53 4.52 9.74 -5.86
CA THR A 53 3.18 9.32 -5.44
C THR A 53 2.23 9.03 -6.61
N ASP A 54 2.23 9.85 -7.66
CA ASP A 54 1.32 9.67 -8.80
C ASP A 54 1.64 8.42 -9.61
N LYS A 55 2.93 8.13 -9.85
CA LYS A 55 3.36 6.92 -10.56
C LYS A 55 3.14 5.66 -9.72
N LEU A 56 3.48 5.75 -8.44
CA LEU A 56 3.21 4.68 -7.47
C LEU A 56 1.72 4.34 -7.43
N SER A 57 0.85 5.35 -7.35
CA SER A 57 -0.60 5.14 -7.36
C SER A 57 -1.07 4.48 -8.65
N ALA A 58 -0.62 4.97 -9.81
CA ALA A 58 -1.00 4.41 -11.11
C ALA A 58 -0.55 2.94 -11.26
N ALA A 59 0.61 2.59 -10.71
CA ALA A 59 1.12 1.22 -10.73
C ALA A 59 0.37 0.33 -9.71
N LEU A 60 0.15 0.80 -8.48
CA LEU A 60 -0.66 0.09 -7.47
C LEU A 60 -2.10 -0.16 -7.95
N ALA A 61 -2.69 0.76 -8.71
CA ALA A 61 -4.01 0.59 -9.29
C ALA A 61 -4.09 -0.56 -10.31
N LYS A 62 -2.96 -0.95 -10.91
CA LYS A 62 -2.85 -2.10 -11.82
C LYS A 62 -2.49 -3.39 -11.10
N THR A 63 -1.97 -3.31 -9.87
CA THR A 63 -1.70 -4.47 -9.02
C THR A 63 -3.02 -5.10 -8.57
N SER A 64 -3.10 -6.43 -8.60
CA SER A 64 -4.32 -7.12 -8.21
C SER A 64 -4.58 -6.97 -6.71
N GLY A 65 -5.86 -6.98 -6.30
CA GLY A 65 -6.22 -6.92 -4.88
C GLY A 65 -5.60 -8.09 -4.08
N LYS A 66 -5.45 -9.25 -4.71
CA LYS A 66 -4.79 -10.43 -4.12
C LYS A 66 -3.33 -10.14 -3.76
N ASP A 67 -2.59 -9.48 -4.65
CA ASP A 67 -1.18 -9.17 -4.40
C ASP A 67 -1.05 -8.10 -3.31
N ILE A 68 -1.98 -7.15 -3.24
CA ILE A 68 -2.01 -6.14 -2.17
C ILE A 68 -2.29 -6.78 -0.80
N VAL A 69 -3.17 -7.77 -0.75
CA VAL A 69 -3.41 -8.55 0.46
C VAL A 69 -2.13 -9.27 0.89
N GLN A 70 -1.40 -9.90 -0.03
CA GLN A 70 -0.14 -10.59 0.28
C GLN A 70 0.94 -9.61 0.75
N PHE A 71 1.02 -8.45 0.10
CA PHE A 71 1.94 -7.38 0.47
C PHE A 71 1.68 -6.92 1.90
N ALA A 72 0.42 -6.64 2.24
CA ALA A 72 0.03 -6.23 3.59
C ALA A 72 0.35 -7.30 4.65
N LYS A 73 0.09 -8.58 4.35
CA LYS A 73 0.48 -9.70 5.23
C LYS A 73 1.99 -9.74 5.45
N ALA A 74 2.79 -9.53 4.41
CA ALA A 74 4.25 -9.49 4.53
C ALA A 74 4.73 -8.31 5.38
N VAL A 75 4.08 -7.14 5.26
CA VAL A 75 4.33 -5.96 6.11
C VAL A 75 3.96 -6.24 7.56
N GLU A 76 2.78 -6.80 7.83
CA GLU A 76 2.32 -7.14 9.18
C GLU A 76 3.29 -8.08 9.89
N ILE A 77 3.70 -9.16 9.21
CA ILE A 77 4.59 -10.20 9.77
C ILE A 77 5.99 -9.64 10.03
N SER A 78 6.54 -8.89 9.06
CA SER A 78 7.95 -8.50 9.10
C SER A 78 8.18 -7.18 9.84
N HIS A 79 7.21 -6.26 9.80
CA HIS A 79 7.36 -4.87 10.24
C HIS A 79 6.01 -4.27 10.72
N SER A 80 5.42 -4.82 11.78
CA SER A 80 4.12 -4.36 12.32
C SER A 80 4.04 -2.85 12.63
N LYS A 81 5.16 -2.20 12.99
CA LYS A 81 5.20 -0.73 13.18
C LYS A 81 4.96 0.07 11.89
N ILE A 82 5.23 -0.53 10.73
CA ILE A 82 4.93 0.04 9.41
C ILE A 82 3.45 -0.18 9.07
N ASP A 83 2.91 -1.38 9.36
CA ASP A 83 1.47 -1.69 9.24
C ASP A 83 0.63 -0.64 9.97
N ASP A 84 1.03 -0.26 11.19
CA ASP A 84 0.35 0.73 12.04
C ASP A 84 0.27 2.16 11.45
N LYS A 85 1.01 2.45 10.37
CA LYS A 85 1.11 3.78 9.76
C LYS A 85 0.33 3.90 8.45
N ILE A 86 0.06 2.78 7.78
CA ILE A 86 -0.56 2.75 6.46
C ILE A 86 -2.05 2.47 6.62
N CYS A 87 -2.89 3.15 5.85
CA CYS A 87 -4.34 3.05 5.95
C CYS A 87 -4.82 3.26 7.39
N LYS A 88 -4.13 4.12 8.15
CA LYS A 88 -4.53 4.43 9.51
C LYS A 88 -5.81 5.25 9.47
N THR A 89 -6.92 4.72 10.00
CA THR A 89 -8.19 5.45 10.00
C THR A 89 -8.07 6.73 10.80
N LYS A 90 -8.83 7.75 10.39
CA LYS A 90 -8.74 9.10 10.94
C LYS A 90 -9.85 9.32 11.96
N ASP A 91 -9.51 10.08 12.98
CA ASP A 91 -10.49 10.57 13.93
C ASP A 91 -11.41 11.57 13.23
N LYS A 92 -12.72 11.50 13.52
CA LYS A 92 -13.67 12.57 13.23
C LYS A 92 -13.92 13.30 14.55
N PRO A 93 -13.31 14.49 14.74
CA PRO A 93 -13.58 15.29 15.94
C PRO A 93 -15.08 15.52 16.06
N SER A 94 -15.68 15.01 17.12
CA SER A 94 -17.05 15.31 17.49
C SER A 94 -17.03 16.36 18.61
N GLY A 95 -18.12 17.10 18.80
CA GLY A 95 -18.21 18.06 19.92
C GLY A 95 -18.21 17.42 21.31
N GLY A 96 -18.14 16.09 21.41
CA GLY A 96 -18.05 15.32 22.65
C GLY A 96 -16.63 14.80 22.94
N SER A 97 -16.44 14.25 24.13
CA SER A 97 -15.14 13.68 24.54
C SER A 97 -14.97 12.25 24.03
N GLY A 98 -14.05 12.02 23.10
CA GLY A 98 -13.67 10.69 22.62
C GLY A 98 -13.05 10.71 21.22
N ALA A 99 -12.18 9.75 20.92
CA ALA A 99 -11.69 9.54 19.57
C ALA A 99 -12.70 8.69 18.78
N HIS A 100 -13.00 9.13 17.56
CA HIS A 100 -13.98 8.55 16.66
C HIS A 100 -13.30 8.10 15.36
N TYR A 101 -12.48 7.06 15.45
CA TYR A 101 -11.79 6.49 14.29
C TYR A 101 -12.73 5.68 13.39
N GLY A 102 -12.44 5.69 12.09
CA GLY A 102 -13.15 4.87 11.11
C GLY A 102 -13.04 3.37 11.39
N VAL A 103 -14.12 2.66 11.04
CA VAL A 103 -14.21 1.20 11.12
C VAL A 103 -14.36 0.66 9.70
N TYR A 104 -13.40 -0.14 9.27
CA TYR A 104 -13.36 -0.75 7.95
C TYR A 104 -14.48 -1.77 7.75
N GLY A 105 -14.90 -1.89 6.50
CA GLY A 105 -15.84 -2.90 6.05
C GLY A 105 -16.06 -2.87 4.55
N GLU A 106 -17.02 -3.65 4.07
CA GLU A 106 -17.17 -3.92 2.64
C GLU A 106 -17.63 -2.72 1.81
N ARG A 107 -18.25 -1.71 2.45
CA ARG A 107 -18.85 -0.57 1.76
C ARG A 107 -18.86 0.65 2.66
N THR A 108 -18.56 1.82 2.09
CA THR A 108 -18.73 3.10 2.77
C THR A 108 -20.21 3.48 2.80
N GLU A 109 -20.77 3.64 4.00
CA GLU A 109 -22.17 4.02 4.23
C GLU A 109 -22.28 5.00 5.41
N ASP A 110 -23.31 5.85 5.44
CA ASP A 110 -23.57 6.85 6.50
C ASP A 110 -25.00 6.74 7.06
N SER A 111 -25.49 5.52 7.26
CA SER A 111 -26.85 5.29 7.79
C SER A 111 -27.02 3.99 8.56
N SER A 112 -26.78 2.86 7.90
CA SER A 112 -26.99 1.50 8.42
C SER A 112 -25.78 1.04 9.23
N THR A 113 -24.67 0.81 8.55
CA THR A 113 -23.50 0.15 9.12
C THR A 113 -22.39 1.12 9.49
N TRP A 114 -22.41 2.33 8.91
CA TRP A 114 -21.41 3.39 9.12
C TRP A 114 -19.96 2.94 8.85
N LEU A 115 -19.81 1.90 8.02
CA LEU A 115 -18.52 1.31 7.69
C LEU A 115 -17.78 2.19 6.68
N ARG A 116 -16.48 1.91 6.54
CA ARG A 116 -15.57 2.60 5.64
C ARG A 116 -14.89 1.58 4.74
N ALA A 117 -14.98 1.76 3.43
CA ALA A 117 -14.27 0.94 2.45
C ALA A 117 -12.98 1.61 1.93
N GLN A 118 -12.75 2.88 2.29
CA GLN A 118 -11.61 3.65 1.82
C GLN A 118 -10.45 3.63 2.84
N CYS A 119 -9.25 3.26 2.41
CA CYS A 119 -8.00 3.34 3.17
C CYS A 119 -7.81 4.75 3.78
N GLY A 120 -7.62 4.81 5.09
CA GLY A 120 -7.44 6.04 5.86
C GLY A 120 -8.70 6.88 6.03
N ALA A 121 -9.89 6.31 5.84
CA ALA A 121 -11.16 7.01 6.04
C ALA A 121 -11.35 7.50 7.47
N ALA A 122 -12.07 8.62 7.60
CA ALA A 122 -12.48 9.15 8.90
C ALA A 122 -13.67 8.37 9.47
N GLY A 123 -13.80 8.36 10.80
CA GLY A 123 -14.94 7.76 11.48
C GLY A 123 -16.23 8.55 11.38
N ASP A 124 -17.23 8.09 12.12
CA ASP A 124 -18.47 8.80 12.35
C ASP A 124 -18.84 8.82 13.83
N ASN A 125 -19.71 9.75 14.21
CA ASN A 125 -20.27 9.82 15.56
C ASN A 125 -21.18 8.62 15.85
N SER A 126 -21.78 8.02 14.82
CA SER A 126 -22.75 6.92 14.94
C SER A 126 -22.08 5.56 15.06
N LYS A 127 -20.91 5.37 14.41
CA LYS A 127 -20.04 4.21 14.60
C LYS A 127 -18.59 4.59 14.40
N SER A 128 -17.80 4.30 15.42
CA SER A 128 -16.37 4.53 15.43
C SER A 128 -15.70 3.64 16.47
N ASN A 129 -14.38 3.50 16.36
CA ASN A 129 -13.53 2.90 17.38
C ASN A 129 -12.76 3.98 18.15
N SER A 130 -12.44 3.69 19.41
CA SER A 130 -11.54 4.51 20.23
C SER A 130 -10.08 4.39 19.80
N THR A 131 -9.73 3.34 19.06
CA THR A 131 -8.41 3.13 18.46
C THR A 131 -8.51 3.10 16.93
N PRO A 132 -7.50 3.63 16.22
CA PRO A 132 -7.48 3.56 14.77
C PRO A 132 -7.32 2.12 14.28
N GLN A 133 -7.92 1.83 13.14
CA GLN A 133 -7.63 0.64 12.35
C GLN A 133 -6.56 0.94 11.32
N VAL A 134 -5.81 -0.07 10.90
CA VAL A 134 -4.58 0.09 10.10
C VAL A 134 -4.59 -0.84 8.87
N LEU A 135 -3.47 -1.02 8.19
CA LEU A 135 -3.41 -1.72 6.90
C LEU A 135 -3.93 -3.17 6.97
N LYS A 136 -3.56 -3.96 7.96
CA LYS A 136 -4.11 -5.32 8.14
C LYS A 136 -5.64 -5.33 8.32
N ASP A 137 -6.20 -4.33 9.02
CA ASP A 137 -7.65 -4.23 9.23
C ASP A 137 -8.35 -3.86 7.92
N PHE A 138 -7.78 -2.93 7.15
CA PHE A 138 -8.24 -2.58 5.82
C PHE A 138 -8.28 -3.82 4.92
N VAL A 139 -7.21 -4.60 4.90
CA VAL A 139 -7.11 -5.82 4.09
C VAL A 139 -8.13 -6.87 4.53
N LYS A 140 -8.28 -7.08 5.83
CA LYS A 140 -9.21 -8.07 6.36
C LYS A 140 -10.67 -7.69 6.11
N GLU A 141 -11.05 -6.47 6.44
CA GLU A 141 -12.45 -6.06 6.51
C GLU A 141 -12.94 -5.41 5.21
N ALA A 142 -12.13 -4.56 4.57
CA ALA A 142 -12.50 -3.89 3.32
C ALA A 142 -12.12 -4.71 2.08
N LEU A 143 -10.95 -5.35 2.07
CA LEU A 143 -10.52 -6.24 0.96
C LEU A 143 -10.95 -7.71 1.14
N LYS A 144 -11.73 -8.02 2.18
CA LYS A 144 -12.23 -9.38 2.51
C LYS A 144 -11.14 -10.42 2.81
N GLY A 145 -9.89 -10.01 2.93
CA GLY A 145 -8.73 -10.89 3.14
C GLY A 145 -8.28 -11.66 1.90
N ASP A 146 -9.00 -11.55 0.78
CA ASP A 146 -8.67 -12.18 -0.51
C ASP A 146 -8.46 -11.17 -1.66
N GLY A 147 -8.83 -9.90 -1.46
CA GLY A 147 -8.67 -8.84 -2.45
C GLY A 147 -9.82 -8.76 -3.45
N SER A 148 -10.92 -9.48 -3.21
CA SER A 148 -12.07 -9.56 -4.13
C SER A 148 -12.94 -8.30 -4.16
N LYS A 149 -12.80 -7.40 -3.19
CA LYS A 149 -13.54 -6.15 -3.08
C LYS A 149 -12.64 -4.97 -2.81
N ASN A 150 -13.13 -3.78 -3.16
CA ASN A 150 -12.58 -2.48 -2.76
C ASN A 150 -11.14 -2.20 -3.23
N TRP A 151 -10.59 -2.97 -4.16
CA TRP A 151 -9.32 -2.66 -4.81
C TRP A 151 -9.47 -2.56 -6.34
N PRO A 152 -8.89 -1.54 -7.00
CA PRO A 152 -8.19 -0.37 -6.44
C PRO A 152 -9.12 0.76 -5.99
N THR A 153 -10.43 0.59 -6.19
CA THR A 153 -11.47 1.59 -5.90
C THR A 153 -12.39 1.08 -4.82
N SER A 154 -12.68 1.93 -3.83
CA SER A 154 -13.62 1.65 -2.76
C SER A 154 -15.06 1.55 -3.28
N THR A 155 -15.92 0.86 -2.53
CA THR A 155 -17.34 0.74 -2.83
C THR A 155 -18.14 1.61 -1.87
N GLY A 156 -19.12 2.35 -2.37
CA GLY A 156 -20.07 3.07 -1.52
C GLY A 156 -20.08 4.57 -1.74
N LEU A 157 -20.49 5.29 -0.71
CA LEU A 157 -20.56 6.75 -0.75
C LEU A 157 -19.17 7.34 -0.98
N ARG A 158 -19.10 8.35 -1.85
CA ARG A 158 -17.89 9.12 -2.17
C ARG A 158 -16.74 8.28 -2.77
N ALA A 159 -17.04 7.09 -3.28
CA ALA A 159 -16.08 6.30 -4.05
C ALA A 159 -15.62 7.11 -5.27
N VAL A 160 -14.31 7.20 -5.45
CA VAL A 160 -13.67 7.84 -6.60
C VAL A 160 -12.70 6.85 -7.22
N ASN A 161 -12.58 6.87 -8.54
CA ASN A 161 -11.66 5.99 -9.27
C ASN A 161 -10.27 5.95 -8.61
N ASN A 162 -9.84 4.74 -8.28
CA ASN A 162 -8.55 4.41 -7.68
C ASN A 162 -8.29 5.06 -6.31
N ASP A 163 -9.31 5.49 -5.58
CA ASP A 163 -9.17 6.15 -4.27
C ASP A 163 -8.35 5.35 -3.25
N ASN A 164 -8.45 4.01 -3.24
CA ASN A 164 -7.66 3.15 -2.36
C ASN A 164 -6.21 3.03 -2.82
N ALA A 165 -5.95 2.86 -4.11
CA ALA A 165 -4.58 2.89 -4.63
C ALA A 165 -3.88 4.24 -4.35
N ASN A 166 -4.61 5.35 -4.56
CA ASN A 166 -4.15 6.70 -4.25
C ASN A 166 -3.83 6.86 -2.74
N ALA A 167 -4.72 6.40 -1.88
CA ALA A 167 -4.55 6.51 -0.43
C ALA A 167 -3.36 5.68 0.08
N VAL A 168 -3.21 4.44 -0.38
CA VAL A 168 -2.06 3.59 -0.04
C VAL A 168 -0.76 4.22 -0.53
N ALA A 169 -0.69 4.65 -1.80
CA ALA A 169 0.50 5.31 -2.35
C ALA A 169 0.92 6.52 -1.52
N LYS A 170 -0.06 7.36 -1.14
CA LYS A 170 0.17 8.53 -0.31
C LYS A 170 0.74 8.16 1.05
N ASP A 171 0.19 7.16 1.73
CA ASP A 171 0.70 6.75 3.03
C ASP A 171 2.12 6.17 2.94
N LEU A 172 2.41 5.37 1.91
CA LEU A 172 3.75 4.83 1.66
C LEU A 172 4.80 5.93 1.47
N VAL A 173 4.44 7.03 0.81
CA VAL A 173 5.35 8.15 0.52
C VAL A 173 5.42 9.16 1.68
N GLU A 174 4.32 9.44 2.37
CA GLU A 174 4.26 10.54 3.35
C GLU A 174 4.41 10.10 4.80
N LYS A 175 4.04 8.86 5.15
CA LYS A 175 4.02 8.39 6.56
C LYS A 175 5.26 7.60 6.95
N LEU A 176 6.01 7.12 5.97
CA LEU A 176 7.19 6.30 6.18
C LEU A 176 8.47 7.14 6.12
N SER A 177 9.42 6.79 6.97
CA SER A 177 10.80 7.26 6.86
C SER A 177 11.51 6.64 5.66
N SER A 178 12.67 7.18 5.26
CA SER A 178 13.48 6.66 4.14
C SER A 178 13.83 5.16 4.30
N ASP A 179 14.13 4.73 5.54
CA ASP A 179 14.47 3.32 5.82
C ASP A 179 13.22 2.43 5.70
N GLU A 180 12.08 2.87 6.22
CA GLU A 180 10.80 2.15 6.10
C GLU A 180 10.33 2.05 4.65
N LYS A 181 10.53 3.11 3.86
CA LYS A 181 10.27 3.09 2.41
C LYS A 181 11.10 2.03 1.69
N THR A 182 12.39 1.92 2.03
CA THR A 182 13.28 0.93 1.43
C THR A 182 12.82 -0.49 1.76
N ILE A 183 12.39 -0.73 2.99
CA ILE A 183 11.82 -2.01 3.43
C ILE A 183 10.55 -2.34 2.64
N VAL A 184 9.60 -1.40 2.58
CA VAL A 184 8.32 -1.61 1.91
C VAL A 184 8.50 -1.80 0.41
N ALA A 185 9.37 -1.02 -0.23
CA ALA A 185 9.74 -1.19 -1.63
C ALA A 185 10.24 -2.61 -1.92
N GLY A 186 11.09 -3.15 -1.05
CA GLY A 186 11.58 -4.53 -1.17
C GLY A 186 10.48 -5.59 -0.97
N LEU A 187 9.55 -5.39 -0.03
CA LEU A 187 8.42 -6.29 0.18
C LEU A 187 7.45 -6.28 -1.00
N LEU A 188 7.10 -5.09 -1.49
CA LEU A 188 6.21 -4.90 -2.63
C LEU A 188 6.76 -5.57 -3.90
N ALA A 189 8.06 -5.41 -4.16
CA ALA A 189 8.71 -6.06 -5.29
C ALA A 189 8.64 -7.59 -5.20
N LYS A 190 8.97 -8.16 -4.03
CA LYS A 190 8.92 -9.61 -3.79
C LYS A 190 7.52 -10.18 -3.99
N THR A 191 6.50 -9.48 -3.51
CA THR A 191 5.10 -9.94 -3.63
C THR A 191 4.63 -9.95 -5.08
N ILE A 192 5.04 -8.97 -5.88
CA ILE A 192 4.61 -8.83 -7.29
C ILE A 192 5.40 -9.76 -8.21
N GLU A 193 6.67 -10.01 -7.93
CA GLU A 193 7.50 -10.97 -8.66
C GLU A 193 7.05 -12.43 -8.50
N GLY A 194 6.05 -12.71 -7.65
CA GLY A 194 5.55 -14.06 -7.42
C GLY A 194 6.56 -14.97 -6.72
N GLY A 195 7.51 -14.38 -5.98
CA GLY A 195 8.50 -15.15 -5.23
C GLY A 195 7.80 -16.08 -4.25
N ASP A 196 7.95 -17.39 -4.50
CA ASP A 196 7.39 -18.49 -3.71
C ASP A 196 7.49 -18.22 -2.20
N ASN A 197 6.36 -18.40 -1.51
CA ASN A 197 6.33 -18.62 -0.06
C ASN A 197 6.67 -20.09 0.23
#